data_AF-R7GQB4-F1
#
_entry.id   AF-R7GQB4-F1
#
_cell.length_a   1.000
_cell.length_b   1.000
_cell.length_c   1.000
_cell.angle_alpha   90.00
_cell.angle_beta   90.00
_cell.angle_gamma   90.00
#
_symmetry.space_group_name_H-M   'P 1'
#
loop_
_entity.id
_entity.type
_entity.pdbx_description
1 polymer ?
#
loop_
_entity_poly.entity_id
_entity_poly.type
_entity_poly.pdbx_seq_one_letter_code
_entity_poly.pdbx_strand_id
1 'polypeptide(L)'
;MVIELEEKFKLRKAEIFATIKKYVTEANMDISDTVIDNLSIHLALSITRELSGSYIEMSSSQIEQLKQANTYQISQLIIYDLSKKYDVKISEDDICYCAMYLSNMTLLDLDFFSECDIIDQETESITLEAVQEINNRLGLNLKKNDDFYQGLSMHFYPAIQRLKNDEQLHDNVLTDKIKTENETEYKCAMILNDVVKEHYHKSFNEDELAYIALHFGTALR
;
A
#
# COMPACT_ATOMS: atom_id res chain seq x y z
N MET A 1 -9.21 -16.18 25.53
CA MET A 1 -8.67 -16.32 24.16
C MET A 1 -8.54 -14.98 23.46
N VAL A 2 -9.62 -14.23 23.18
CA VAL A 2 -9.53 -12.90 22.50
C VAL A 2 -8.77 -11.85 23.32
N ILE A 3 -9.05 -11.72 24.62
CA ILE A 3 -8.37 -10.77 25.52
C ILE A 3 -6.86 -11.07 25.62
N GLU A 4 -6.49 -12.35 25.63
CA GLU A 4 -5.10 -12.79 25.76
C GLU A 4 -4.30 -12.58 24.47
N LEU A 5 -4.95 -12.67 23.30
CA LEU A 5 -4.39 -12.31 22.00
C LEU A 5 -4.15 -10.79 21.92
N GLU A 6 -5.10 -9.99 22.40
CA GLU A 6 -4.99 -8.53 22.42
C GLU A 6 -3.88 -8.02 23.35
N GLU A 7 -3.71 -8.62 24.52
CA GLU A 7 -2.60 -8.31 25.44
C GLU A 7 -1.23 -8.70 24.85
N LYS A 8 -1.13 -9.87 24.21
CA LYS A 8 0.10 -10.32 23.52
C LYS A 8 0.47 -9.40 22.36
N PHE A 9 -0.52 -8.89 21.61
CA PHE A 9 -0.30 -7.91 20.55
C PHE A 9 0.23 -6.59 21.12
N LYS A 10 -0.42 -6.03 22.15
CA LYS A 10 -0.01 -4.77 22.79
C LYS A 10 1.42 -4.83 23.33
N LEU A 11 1.78 -5.91 24.01
CA LEU A 11 3.13 -6.10 24.54
C LEU A 11 4.16 -6.13 23.41
N ARG A 12 3.90 -6.92 22.37
CA ARG A 12 4.77 -7.05 21.20
C ARG A 12 4.97 -5.73 20.46
N LYS A 13 3.88 -5.01 20.20
CA LYS A 13 3.92 -3.67 19.59
C LYS A 13 4.83 -2.74 20.39
N ALA A 14 4.66 -2.68 21.71
CA ALA A 14 5.48 -1.84 22.59
C ALA A 14 6.96 -2.21 22.54
N GLU A 15 7.27 -3.50 22.50
CA GLU A 15 8.65 -3.98 22.37
C GLU A 15 9.26 -3.61 21.01
N ILE A 16 8.51 -3.77 19.93
CA ILE A 16 8.95 -3.39 18.58
C ILE A 16 9.18 -1.88 18.50
N PHE A 17 8.26 -1.07 19.05
CA PHE A 17 8.42 0.38 19.15
C PHE A 17 9.74 0.75 19.82
N ALA A 18 10.05 0.12 20.96
CA ALA A 18 11.28 0.36 21.69
C ALA A 18 12.53 -0.02 20.87
N THR A 19 12.49 -1.14 20.14
CA THR A 19 13.57 -1.55 19.24
C THR A 19 13.79 -0.53 18.13
N ILE A 20 12.74 -0.12 17.42
CA ILE A 20 12.84 0.89 16.34
C ILE A 20 13.40 2.20 16.91
N LYS A 21 12.85 2.68 18.02
CA LYS A 21 13.27 3.96 18.63
C LYS A 21 14.74 3.95 19.03
N LYS A 22 15.25 2.82 19.55
CA LYS A 22 16.67 2.63 19.86
C LYS A 22 17.52 2.85 18.60
N TYR A 23 17.25 2.12 17.52
CA TYR A 23 18.03 2.20 16.28
C TYR A 23 17.97 3.57 15.63
N VAL A 24 16.79 4.18 15.56
CA VAL A 24 16.58 5.54 15.03
C VAL A 24 17.39 6.57 15.82
N THR A 25 17.39 6.45 17.16
CA THR A 25 18.13 7.36 18.05
C THR A 25 19.65 7.18 17.91
N GLU A 26 20.13 5.93 17.87
CA GLU A 26 21.56 5.61 17.65
C GLU A 26 22.05 6.10 16.29
N ALA A 27 21.18 6.11 15.28
CA ALA A 27 21.45 6.64 13.95
C ALA A 27 21.30 8.17 13.80
N ASN A 28 20.95 8.90 14.87
CA ASN A 28 20.66 10.34 14.86
C ASN A 28 19.61 10.75 13.81
N MET A 29 18.59 9.92 13.61
CA MET A 29 17.50 10.20 12.67
C MET A 29 16.36 10.96 13.38
N ASP A 30 15.81 11.97 12.72
CA ASP A 30 14.67 12.73 13.21
C ASP A 30 13.36 12.11 12.69
N ILE A 31 12.87 11.09 13.41
CA ILE A 31 11.63 10.37 13.07
C ILE A 31 10.62 10.56 14.19
N SER A 32 9.40 10.96 13.82
CA SER A 32 8.31 11.19 14.78
C SER A 32 7.85 9.89 15.46
N ASP A 33 7.41 9.99 16.71
CA ASP A 33 6.85 8.84 17.44
C ASP A 33 5.62 8.26 16.74
N THR A 34 4.84 9.08 16.03
CA THR A 34 3.69 8.62 15.23
C THR A 34 4.12 7.66 14.12
N VAL A 35 5.21 7.96 13.41
CA VAL A 35 5.74 7.08 12.35
C VAL A 35 6.24 5.78 12.94
N ILE A 36 6.95 5.84 14.07
CA ILE A 36 7.45 4.65 14.78
C ILE A 36 6.30 3.81 15.30
N ASP A 37 5.24 4.43 15.81
CA ASP A 37 4.03 3.74 16.29
C ASP A 37 3.34 2.99 15.15
N ASN A 38 3.12 3.64 14.01
CA ASN A 38 2.53 3.01 12.83
C ASN A 38 3.37 1.85 12.30
N LEU A 39 4.69 2.04 12.20
CA LEU A 39 5.61 0.97 11.81
C LEU A 39 5.57 -0.20 12.80
N SER A 40 5.47 0.07 14.11
CA SER A 40 5.41 -0.97 15.13
C SER A 40 4.14 -1.82 15.03
N ILE A 41 3.01 -1.23 14.61
CA ILE A 41 1.77 -1.95 14.33
C ILE A 41 1.99 -2.89 13.15
N HIS A 42 2.53 -2.35 12.04
CA HIS A 42 2.78 -3.15 10.83
C HIS A 42 3.70 -4.34 11.12
N LEU A 43 4.85 -4.11 11.76
CA LEU A 43 5.78 -5.19 12.10
C LEU A 43 5.23 -6.17 13.13
N ALA A 44 4.39 -5.72 14.08
CA ALA A 44 3.75 -6.63 15.03
C ALA A 44 2.82 -7.61 14.32
N LEU A 45 2.03 -7.11 13.37
CA LEU A 45 1.19 -7.93 12.49
C LEU A 45 2.05 -8.85 11.62
N SER A 46 3.15 -8.31 11.06
CA SER A 46 4.01 -9.08 10.18
C SER A 46 4.64 -10.30 10.87
N ILE A 47 5.20 -10.06 12.06
CA ILE A 47 5.86 -11.10 12.87
C ILE A 47 4.87 -12.18 13.32
N THR A 48 3.61 -11.83 13.56
CA THR A 48 2.58 -12.82 13.94
C THR A 48 2.09 -13.69 12.79
N ARG A 49 2.23 -13.22 11.53
CA ARG A 49 1.45 -13.75 10.40
C ARG A 49 -0.05 -13.89 10.69
N GLU A 50 -0.59 -13.14 11.67
CA GLU A 50 -2.00 -13.21 12.07
C GLU A 50 -2.94 -12.64 11.00
N LEU A 51 -2.39 -12.02 9.94
CA LEU A 51 -3.08 -11.72 8.68
C LEU A 51 -2.51 -12.61 7.58
N SER A 52 -3.08 -13.80 7.41
CA SER A 52 -2.77 -14.73 6.32
C SER A 52 -3.44 -14.32 4.99
N GLY A 53 -3.43 -13.02 4.64
CA GLY A 53 -4.24 -12.54 3.51
C GLY A 53 -3.93 -11.19 2.87
N SER A 54 -3.06 -10.34 3.41
CA SER A 54 -2.95 -8.95 2.89
C SER A 54 -1.56 -8.34 3.06
N TYR A 55 -0.51 -9.09 2.77
CA TYR A 55 0.76 -8.42 2.46
C TYR A 55 0.66 -7.93 1.03
N ILE A 56 0.69 -6.62 0.84
CA ILE A 56 0.91 -6.05 -0.48
C ILE A 56 2.37 -6.42 -0.80
N GLU A 57 2.55 -7.45 -1.62
CA GLU A 57 3.87 -7.78 -2.18
C GLU A 57 4.36 -6.56 -2.96
N MET A 58 5.58 -6.11 -2.66
CA MET A 58 6.18 -5.00 -3.40
C MET A 58 6.64 -5.50 -4.76
N SER A 59 6.51 -4.65 -5.78
CA SER A 59 7.12 -4.95 -7.08
C SER A 59 8.64 -4.98 -6.95
N SER A 60 9.31 -5.69 -7.87
CA SER A 60 10.77 -5.71 -7.95
C SER A 60 11.37 -4.29 -8.05
N SER A 61 10.71 -3.39 -8.78
CA SER A 61 11.13 -1.99 -8.92
C SER A 61 11.02 -1.18 -7.63
N GLN A 62 9.92 -1.34 -6.87
CA GLN A 62 9.75 -0.72 -5.56
C GLN A 62 10.84 -1.17 -4.59
N ILE A 63 11.13 -2.48 -4.58
CA ILE A 63 12.20 -3.07 -3.76
C ILE A 63 13.56 -2.50 -4.15
N GLU A 64 13.89 -2.43 -5.43
CA GLU A 64 15.17 -1.91 -5.91
C GLU A 64 15.40 -0.44 -5.54
N GLN A 65 14.36 0.38 -5.56
CA GLN A 65 14.48 1.79 -5.16
C GLN A 65 14.59 1.95 -3.66
N LEU A 66 13.82 1.20 -2.88
CA LEU A 66 13.94 1.19 -1.43
C LEU A 66 15.31 0.69 -0.97
N LYS A 67 15.94 -0.24 -1.70
CA LYS A 67 17.33 -0.66 -1.47
C LYS A 67 18.34 0.48 -1.61
N GLN A 68 18.02 1.52 -2.38
CA GLN A 68 18.86 2.71 -2.55
C GLN A 68 18.58 3.78 -1.49
N ALA A 69 17.47 3.69 -0.74
CA ALA A 69 17.16 4.63 0.32
C ALA A 69 18.23 4.59 1.43
N ASN A 70 18.57 5.76 1.96
CA ASN A 70 19.50 5.88 3.10
C ASN A 70 19.01 5.15 4.37
N THR A 71 17.72 4.87 4.45
CA THR A 71 17.06 4.15 5.54
C THR A 71 17.06 2.63 5.37
N TYR A 72 17.47 2.09 4.22
CA TYR A 72 17.45 0.65 3.98
C TYR A 72 18.37 -0.11 4.94
N GLN A 73 19.59 0.40 5.14
CA GLN A 73 20.58 -0.25 6.01
C GLN A 73 20.13 -0.31 7.47
N ILE A 74 19.57 0.78 8.01
CA ILE A 74 19.04 0.79 9.38
C ILE A 74 17.82 -0.13 9.51
N SER A 75 17.01 -0.23 8.45
CA SER A 75 15.86 -1.13 8.39
C SER A 75 16.29 -2.59 8.43
N GLN A 76 17.36 -2.96 7.72
CA GLN A 76 17.93 -4.31 7.81
C GLN A 76 18.37 -4.65 9.24
N LEU A 77 18.98 -3.71 9.96
CA LEU A 77 19.40 -3.93 11.35
C LEU A 77 18.22 -4.14 12.29
N ILE A 78 17.18 -3.30 12.16
CA ILE A 78 15.95 -3.41 12.96
C ILE A 78 15.27 -4.76 12.71
N ILE A 79 15.03 -5.11 11.44
CA ILE A 79 14.32 -6.34 11.07
C ILE A 79 15.12 -7.58 11.49
N TYR A 80 16.45 -7.53 11.39
CA TYR A 80 17.31 -8.62 11.85
C TYR A 80 17.26 -8.84 13.37
N ASP A 81 17.24 -7.76 14.16
CA ASP A 81 17.11 -7.85 15.62
C ASP A 81 15.74 -8.44 16.01
N LEU A 82 14.67 -7.96 15.37
CA LEU A 82 13.31 -8.47 15.58
C LEU A 82 13.18 -9.94 15.16
N SER A 83 13.76 -10.33 14.02
CA SER A 83 13.76 -11.71 13.54
C SER A 83 14.40 -12.67 14.55
N LYS A 84 15.56 -12.30 15.12
CA LYS A 84 16.21 -13.08 16.17
C LYS A 84 15.37 -13.17 17.43
N LYS A 85 14.77 -12.05 17.83
CA LYS A 85 14.00 -11.97 19.07
C LYS A 85 12.73 -12.83 19.03
N TYR A 86 12.05 -12.87 17.88
CA TYR A 86 10.78 -13.58 17.72
C TYR A 86 10.91 -14.93 17.00
N ASP A 87 12.12 -15.33 16.62
CA ASP A 87 12.41 -16.56 15.85
C ASP A 87 11.59 -16.66 14.56
N VAL A 88 11.54 -15.55 13.80
CA VAL A 88 10.81 -15.46 12.53
C VAL A 88 11.73 -15.28 11.34
N LYS A 89 11.30 -15.80 10.19
CA LYS A 89 11.99 -15.55 8.91
C LYS A 89 11.74 -14.11 8.47
N ILE A 90 12.80 -13.48 7.98
CA ILE A 90 12.78 -12.17 7.35
C ILE A 90 12.31 -12.31 5.90
N SER A 91 11.31 -11.52 5.48
CA SER A 91 11.06 -11.27 4.05
C SER A 91 11.79 -10.00 3.60
N GLU A 92 12.05 -9.90 2.30
CA GLU A 92 12.58 -8.66 1.72
C GLU A 92 11.56 -7.51 1.84
N ASP A 93 10.27 -7.84 1.77
CA ASP A 93 9.18 -6.88 1.96
C ASP A 93 9.21 -6.23 3.35
N ASP A 94 9.44 -7.00 4.43
CA ASP A 94 9.49 -6.45 5.79
C ASP A 94 10.61 -5.40 5.95
N ILE A 95 11.75 -5.61 5.28
CA ILE A 95 12.86 -4.66 5.24
C ILE A 95 12.46 -3.42 4.45
N CYS A 96 11.83 -3.61 3.30
CA CYS A 96 11.40 -2.54 2.41
C CYS A 96 10.31 -1.69 3.06
N TYR A 97 9.33 -2.29 3.73
CA TYR A 97 8.31 -1.57 4.51
C TYR A 97 8.94 -0.75 5.63
N CYS A 98 9.89 -1.32 6.37
CA CYS A 98 10.60 -0.59 7.39
C CYS A 98 11.36 0.62 6.79
N ALA A 99 12.01 0.45 5.64
CA ALA A 99 12.71 1.53 4.94
C ALA A 99 11.76 2.62 4.44
N MET A 100 10.59 2.25 3.93
CA MET A 100 9.54 3.18 3.52
C MET A 100 9.11 4.07 4.70
N TYR A 101 8.68 3.46 5.81
CA TYR A 101 8.22 4.18 7.00
C TYR A 101 9.31 5.12 7.55
N LEU A 102 10.55 4.64 7.65
CA LEU A 102 11.66 5.45 8.16
C LEU A 102 12.08 6.57 7.19
N SER A 103 11.81 6.42 5.90
CA SER A 103 12.00 7.49 4.91
C SER A 103 10.87 8.51 4.93
N ASN A 104 9.87 8.31 5.79
CA ASN A 104 8.59 9.03 5.76
C ASN A 104 7.92 8.98 4.37
N MET A 105 8.20 7.90 3.63
CA MET A 105 7.53 7.59 2.37
C MET A 105 6.17 7.01 2.70
N THR A 106 5.17 7.47 1.97
CA THR A 106 3.85 6.88 1.93
C THR A 106 3.82 5.75 0.90
N LEU A 107 2.79 4.90 0.95
CA LEU A 107 2.50 3.99 -0.16
C LEU A 107 2.42 4.76 -1.49
N LEU A 108 1.83 5.96 -1.47
CA LEU A 108 1.75 6.86 -2.61
C LEU A 108 3.14 7.30 -3.13
N ASP A 109 4.16 7.42 -2.29
CA ASP A 109 5.52 7.75 -2.73
C ASP A 109 6.17 6.54 -3.44
N LEU A 110 6.00 5.32 -2.90
CA LEU A 110 6.43 4.07 -3.56
C LEU A 110 5.75 3.81 -4.89
N ASP A 111 4.55 4.34 -5.01
CA ASP A 111 3.70 4.26 -6.18
C ASP A 111 4.20 5.17 -7.32
N PHE A 112 4.77 6.34 -7.00
CA PHE A 112 5.50 7.17 -7.98
C PHE A 112 6.83 6.54 -8.44
N PHE A 113 7.37 5.63 -7.62
CA PHE A 113 8.65 4.97 -7.82
C PHE A 113 8.58 3.69 -8.67
N SER A 114 7.39 3.29 -9.17
CA SER A 114 7.32 2.25 -10.19
C SER A 114 7.84 2.78 -11.53
N GLU A 115 9.14 2.67 -11.79
CA GLU A 115 9.65 2.81 -13.15
C GLU A 115 9.15 1.64 -14.01
N CYS A 116 8.28 1.98 -14.99
CA CYS A 116 7.91 1.23 -16.19
C CYS A 116 8.14 -0.28 -16.21
N ASP A 117 7.18 -1.06 -15.72
CA ASP A 117 6.94 -2.40 -16.25
C ASP A 117 5.60 -2.40 -17.00
N ILE A 118 5.69 -2.25 -18.33
CA ILE A 118 4.69 -2.55 -19.36
C ILE A 118 3.23 -2.40 -18.86
N ILE A 119 2.71 -1.17 -18.76
CA ILE A 119 1.27 -0.99 -18.88
C ILE A 119 0.93 -1.45 -20.29
N ASP A 120 0.24 -2.58 -20.39
CA ASP A 120 -0.14 -3.09 -21.68
C ASP A 120 -1.21 -2.16 -22.30
N GLN A 121 -1.27 -2.11 -23.63
CA GLN A 121 -2.12 -1.17 -24.35
C GLN A 121 -3.62 -1.35 -24.00
N GLU A 122 -4.04 -2.55 -23.58
CA GLU A 122 -5.41 -2.80 -23.12
C GLU A 122 -5.69 -2.02 -21.83
N THR A 123 -4.81 -2.16 -20.83
CA THR A 123 -4.96 -1.48 -19.55
C THR A 123 -4.95 0.04 -19.71
N GLU A 124 -4.07 0.58 -20.55
CA GLU A 124 -4.06 2.02 -20.85
C GLU A 124 -5.38 2.50 -21.46
N SER A 125 -5.93 1.73 -22.42
CA SER A 125 -7.21 2.05 -23.04
C SER A 125 -8.35 2.06 -22.04
N ILE A 126 -8.38 1.07 -21.13
CA ILE A 126 -9.41 0.96 -20.09
C ILE A 126 -9.28 2.11 -19.09
N THR A 127 -8.07 2.48 -18.67
CA THR A 127 -7.86 3.65 -17.80
C THR A 127 -8.38 4.92 -18.45
N LEU A 128 -8.06 5.12 -19.73
CA LEU A 128 -8.49 6.30 -20.46
C LEU A 128 -10.02 6.38 -20.57
N GLU A 129 -10.67 5.25 -20.86
CA GLU A 129 -12.12 5.13 -20.91
C GLU A 129 -12.75 5.41 -19.53
N ALA A 130 -12.20 4.83 -18.46
CA ALA A 130 -12.65 5.09 -17.08
C ALA A 130 -12.54 6.57 -16.71
N VAL A 131 -11.43 7.24 -17.05
CA VAL A 131 -11.25 8.68 -16.82
C VAL A 131 -12.27 9.51 -17.59
N GLN A 132 -12.59 9.12 -18.83
CA GLN A 132 -13.63 9.79 -19.63
C GLN A 132 -15.01 9.60 -19.00
N GLU A 133 -15.36 8.39 -18.57
CA GLU A 133 -16.63 8.10 -17.91
C GLU A 133 -16.77 8.83 -16.58
N ILE A 134 -15.70 8.94 -15.80
CA ILE A 134 -15.68 9.75 -14.57
C ILE A 134 -15.97 11.21 -14.89
N ASN A 135 -15.33 11.77 -15.94
CA ASN A 135 -15.62 13.13 -16.36
C ASN A 135 -17.07 13.30 -16.84
N ASN A 136 -17.62 12.33 -17.58
CA ASN A 136 -19.00 12.36 -18.07
C ASN A 136 -20.03 12.31 -16.94
N ARG A 137 -19.81 11.45 -15.94
CA ARG A 137 -20.78 11.18 -14.87
C ARG A 137 -20.64 12.13 -13.68
N LEU A 138 -19.42 12.58 -13.37
CA LEU A 138 -19.13 13.40 -12.19
C LEU A 138 -18.64 14.81 -12.52
N GLY A 139 -18.34 15.12 -13.79
CA GLY A 139 -17.79 16.42 -14.20
C GLY A 139 -16.33 16.63 -13.79
N LEU A 140 -15.63 15.57 -13.39
CA LEU A 140 -14.24 15.62 -12.90
C LEU A 140 -13.26 15.40 -14.06
N ASN A 141 -12.59 16.47 -14.50
CA ASN A 141 -11.60 16.38 -15.57
C ASN A 141 -10.22 15.99 -15.02
N LEU A 142 -10.03 14.69 -14.80
CA LEU A 142 -8.80 14.13 -14.23
C LEU A 142 -7.62 14.09 -15.23
N LYS A 143 -7.90 14.20 -16.54
CA LYS A 143 -6.88 14.15 -17.60
C LYS A 143 -5.94 15.37 -17.61
N LYS A 144 -6.28 16.45 -16.89
CA LYS A 144 -5.43 17.65 -16.83
C LYS A 144 -4.16 17.49 -15.99
N ASN A 145 -4.06 16.41 -15.23
CA ASN A 145 -2.91 16.10 -14.39
C ASN A 145 -2.23 14.85 -14.96
N ASP A 146 -1.19 15.06 -15.77
CA ASP A 146 -0.44 13.98 -16.42
C ASP A 146 0.21 13.04 -15.39
N ASP A 147 0.69 13.60 -14.27
CA ASP A 147 1.28 12.83 -13.15
C ASP A 147 0.23 11.92 -12.50
N PHE A 148 -1.01 12.39 -12.34
CA PHE A 148 -2.11 11.56 -11.86
C PHE A 148 -2.47 10.46 -12.85
N TYR A 149 -2.59 10.77 -14.14
CA TYR A 149 -2.98 9.78 -15.14
C TYR A 149 -1.94 8.65 -15.23
N GLN A 150 -0.66 9.01 -15.17
CA GLN A 150 0.43 8.06 -15.12
C GLN A 150 0.39 7.25 -13.82
N GLY A 151 0.23 7.89 -12.66
CA GLY A 151 0.07 7.22 -11.36
C GLY A 151 -1.10 6.24 -11.34
N LEU A 152 -2.29 6.66 -11.76
CA LEU A 152 -3.47 5.80 -11.83
C LEU A 152 -3.22 4.57 -12.70
N SER A 153 -2.62 4.76 -13.89
CA SER A 153 -2.35 3.66 -14.81
C SER A 153 -1.33 2.66 -14.24
N MET A 154 -0.35 3.14 -13.46
CA MET A 154 0.65 2.29 -12.80
C MET A 154 0.06 1.38 -11.72
N HIS A 155 -0.97 1.81 -10.97
CA HIS A 155 -1.63 0.96 -9.95
C HIS A 155 -2.80 0.17 -10.49
N PHE A 156 -3.41 0.68 -11.54
CA PHE A 156 -4.52 -0.01 -12.18
C PHE A 156 -4.05 -1.29 -12.86
N TYR A 157 -2.87 -1.31 -13.48
CA TYR A 157 -2.33 -2.52 -14.10
C TYR A 157 -2.18 -3.70 -13.10
N PRO A 158 -1.50 -3.57 -11.94
CA PRO A 158 -1.46 -4.62 -10.93
C PRO A 158 -2.84 -5.06 -10.43
N ALA A 159 -3.77 -4.12 -10.24
CA ALA A 159 -5.15 -4.45 -9.85
C ALA A 159 -5.82 -5.32 -10.92
N ILE A 160 -5.68 -4.98 -12.20
CA ILE A 160 -6.18 -5.79 -13.32
C ILE A 160 -5.52 -7.18 -13.36
N GLN A 161 -4.22 -7.30 -13.12
CA GLN A 161 -3.56 -8.61 -13.06
C GLN A 161 -4.12 -9.46 -11.91
N ARG A 162 -4.27 -8.90 -10.70
CA ARG A 162 -4.92 -9.57 -9.57
C ARG A 162 -6.35 -10.00 -9.90
N LEU A 163 -7.13 -9.14 -10.55
CA LEU A 163 -8.50 -9.47 -10.98
C LEU A 163 -8.53 -10.62 -11.99
N LYS A 164 -7.61 -10.61 -12.96
CA LYS A 164 -7.49 -11.67 -13.98
C LYS A 164 -7.16 -13.00 -13.32
N ASN A 165 -6.25 -13.01 -12.35
CA ASN A 165 -5.79 -14.20 -11.63
C ASN A 165 -6.69 -14.65 -10.45
N ASP A 166 -7.74 -13.89 -10.13
CA ASP A 166 -8.61 -14.12 -8.96
C ASP A 166 -7.87 -14.00 -7.61
N GLU A 167 -6.88 -13.09 -7.55
CA GLU A 167 -6.00 -12.81 -6.41
C GLU A 167 -6.19 -11.37 -5.89
N GLN A 168 -7.43 -10.90 -5.85
CA GLN A 168 -7.75 -9.54 -5.40
C GLN A 168 -7.39 -9.34 -3.92
N LEU A 169 -7.21 -8.08 -3.52
CA LEU A 169 -6.99 -7.73 -2.11
C LEU A 169 -8.19 -8.18 -1.26
N HIS A 170 -7.91 -8.71 -0.08
CA HIS A 170 -8.91 -9.13 0.89
C HIS A 170 -8.51 -8.64 2.29
N ASP A 171 -9.50 -8.56 3.19
CA ASP A 171 -9.33 -8.20 4.60
C ASP A 171 -8.67 -6.82 4.81
N ASN A 172 -8.96 -5.86 3.92
CA ASN A 172 -8.47 -4.50 4.08
C ASN A 172 -9.20 -3.80 5.24
N VAL A 173 -8.50 -3.69 6.37
CA VAL A 173 -9.03 -3.09 7.61
C VAL A 173 -9.46 -1.62 7.47
N LEU A 174 -9.08 -0.95 6.37
CA LEU A 174 -9.41 0.46 6.12
C LEU A 174 -10.60 0.63 5.16
N THR A 175 -11.16 -0.44 4.58
CA THR A 175 -12.21 -0.36 3.56
C THR A 175 -13.38 0.52 3.95
N ASP A 176 -13.99 0.28 5.11
CA ASP A 176 -15.15 1.06 5.57
C ASP A 176 -14.79 2.53 5.83
N LYS A 177 -13.58 2.76 6.35
CA LYS A 177 -13.09 4.11 6.62
C LYS A 177 -12.90 4.88 5.32
N ILE A 178 -12.26 4.28 4.32
CA ILE A 178 -12.02 4.90 3.02
C ILE A 178 -13.35 5.19 2.32
N LYS A 179 -14.30 4.25 2.33
CA LYS A 179 -15.65 4.45 1.76
C LYS A 179 -16.35 5.68 2.35
N THR A 180 -16.16 5.91 3.65
CA THR A 180 -16.83 6.98 4.39
C THR A 180 -16.09 8.33 4.27
N GLU A 181 -14.75 8.32 4.33
CA GLU A 181 -13.93 9.54 4.36
C GLU A 181 -13.54 10.03 2.96
N ASN A 182 -13.61 9.16 1.94
CA ASN A 182 -13.23 9.43 0.55
C ASN A 182 -14.38 9.11 -0.43
N GLU A 183 -15.59 9.58 -0.14
CA GLU A 183 -16.78 9.24 -0.92
C GLU A 183 -16.66 9.56 -2.42
N THR A 184 -15.99 10.66 -2.79
CA THR A 184 -15.87 11.09 -4.19
C THR A 184 -14.88 10.18 -4.92
N GLU A 185 -13.74 9.92 -4.30
CA GLU A 185 -12.71 9.01 -4.79
C GLU A 185 -13.25 7.58 -4.93
N TYR A 186 -14.06 7.11 -3.97
CA TYR A 186 -14.69 5.80 -4.04
C TYR A 186 -15.70 5.71 -5.18
N LYS A 187 -16.47 6.78 -5.44
CA LYS A 187 -17.34 6.87 -6.64
C LYS A 187 -16.53 6.80 -7.93
N CYS A 188 -15.37 7.45 -8.00
CA CYS A 188 -14.47 7.33 -9.15
C CYS A 188 -14.01 5.87 -9.35
N ALA A 189 -13.58 5.19 -8.27
CA ALA A 189 -13.19 3.78 -8.31
C ALA A 189 -14.33 2.86 -8.78
N MET A 190 -15.57 3.12 -8.35
CA MET A 190 -16.74 2.39 -8.82
C MET A 190 -17.02 2.59 -10.32
N ILE A 191 -16.91 3.81 -10.83
CA ILE A 191 -17.09 4.07 -12.27
C ILE A 191 -16.01 3.37 -13.09
N LEU A 192 -14.76 3.39 -12.61
CA LEU A 192 -13.68 2.63 -13.22
C LEU A 192 -13.99 1.12 -13.23
N ASN A 193 -14.57 0.58 -12.15
CA ASN A 193 -14.97 -0.82 -12.07
C ASN A 193 -16.12 -1.18 -13.04
N ASP A 194 -17.03 -0.25 -13.35
CA ASP A 194 -18.05 -0.45 -14.38
C ASP A 194 -17.40 -0.72 -15.74
N VAL A 195 -16.41 0.09 -16.11
CA VAL A 195 -15.65 -0.09 -17.37
C VAL A 195 -14.92 -1.44 -17.36
N VAL A 196 -14.22 -1.76 -16.27
CA VAL A 196 -13.54 -3.07 -16.11
C VAL A 196 -14.49 -4.24 -16.30
N LYS A 197 -15.71 -4.14 -15.78
CA LYS A 197 -16.74 -5.17 -15.90
C LYS A 197 -17.21 -5.36 -17.34
N GLU A 198 -17.25 -4.30 -18.13
CA GLU A 198 -17.57 -4.38 -19.56
C GLU A 198 -16.48 -5.10 -20.36
N HIS A 199 -15.20 -4.84 -20.04
CA HIS A 199 -14.05 -5.43 -20.74
C HIS A 199 -13.73 -6.87 -20.32
N TYR A 200 -13.76 -7.17 -19.02
CA TYR A 200 -13.30 -8.46 -18.49
C TYR A 200 -14.41 -9.37 -17.98
N HIS A 201 -15.66 -8.88 -17.89
CA HIS A 201 -16.77 -9.59 -17.25
C HIS A 201 -16.48 -10.05 -15.81
N LYS A 202 -15.53 -9.38 -15.15
CA LYS A 202 -15.16 -9.53 -13.75
C LYS A 202 -15.32 -8.17 -13.05
N SER A 203 -15.40 -8.16 -11.73
CA SER A 203 -15.51 -6.92 -10.96
C SER A 203 -14.60 -6.98 -9.75
N PHE A 204 -14.07 -5.81 -9.40
CA PHE A 204 -13.32 -5.65 -8.18
C PHE A 204 -14.22 -5.80 -6.94
N ASN A 205 -13.66 -6.41 -5.91
CA ASN A 205 -14.27 -6.49 -4.59
C ASN A 205 -14.14 -5.16 -3.83
N GLU A 206 -14.79 -5.04 -2.67
CA GLU A 206 -14.82 -3.77 -1.93
C GLU A 206 -13.45 -3.31 -1.42
N ASP A 207 -12.58 -4.25 -1.06
CA ASP A 207 -11.25 -3.98 -0.50
C ASP A 207 -10.30 -3.42 -1.57
N GLU A 208 -10.35 -4.01 -2.76
CA GLU A 208 -9.63 -3.56 -3.94
C GLU A 208 -10.16 -2.19 -4.41
N LEU A 209 -11.49 -1.99 -4.42
CA LEU A 209 -12.08 -0.69 -4.74
C LEU A 209 -11.67 0.41 -3.76
N ALA A 210 -11.60 0.08 -2.46
CA ALA A 210 -11.15 1.02 -1.45
C ALA A 210 -9.68 1.38 -1.65
N TYR A 211 -8.83 0.40 -2.00
CA TYR A 211 -7.44 0.66 -2.34
C TYR A 211 -7.31 1.56 -3.58
N ILE A 212 -8.03 1.23 -4.66
CA ILE A 212 -8.06 2.03 -5.90
C ILE A 212 -8.51 3.48 -5.62
N ALA A 213 -9.50 3.66 -4.74
CA ALA A 213 -10.01 4.97 -4.36
C ALA A 213 -8.91 5.89 -3.78
N LEU A 214 -7.95 5.34 -3.02
CA LEU A 214 -6.87 6.14 -2.45
C LEU A 214 -6.05 6.87 -3.53
N HIS A 215 -5.87 6.26 -4.70
CA HIS A 215 -5.14 6.87 -5.80
C HIS A 215 -5.93 8.01 -6.46
N PHE A 216 -7.27 7.96 -6.49
CA PHE A 216 -8.07 9.10 -6.96
C PHE A 216 -7.93 10.33 -6.05
N GLY A 217 -7.60 10.14 -4.78
CA GLY A 217 -7.36 11.22 -3.84
C GLY A 217 -6.19 12.14 -4.23
N THR A 218 -5.21 11.64 -5.01
CA THR A 218 -4.06 12.46 -5.44
C THR A 218 -4.40 13.41 -6.58
N ALA A 219 -5.41 13.10 -7.42
CA ALA A 219 -5.89 14.01 -8.45
C ALA A 219 -6.86 15.07 -7.92
N LEU A 220 -7.63 14.71 -6.90
CA LEU A 220 -8.77 15.51 -6.44
C LEU A 220 -8.41 16.50 -5.34
N ARG A 221 -7.19 16.45 -4.81
CA ARG A 221 -6.69 17.31 -3.72
C ARG A 221 -5.70 18.35 -4.20
#